data_AF-A0A2M8FI33-F1
#
_entry.id   AF-A0A2M8FI33-F1
#
_cell.length_a   1.000
_cell.length_b   1.000
_cell.length_c   1.000
_cell.angle_alpha   90.00
_cell.angle_beta   90.00
_cell.angle_gamma   90.00
#
_symmetry.space_group_name_H-M   'P 1'
#
loop_
_entity.id
_entity.type
_entity.pdbx_description
1 polymer ?
#
loop_
_entity_poly.entity_id
_entity_poly.type
_entity_poly.pdbx_seq_one_letter_code
_entity_poly.pdbx_strand_id
1 'polypeptide(L)'
;MLEFKKDMKPFFVILICAVGISAHPGFDSLYTKYIALHQKDFLQNIQQSTSMDEHGKCSFGIENAVRLGLKSFSPAQQKMLKPLLERPVLETSIVSPSGFFRIHFNTTTNAPKYDVNELARAFDSSYSFEVNYLGFLPPPKDLGNGGDDKYDIYVYNMGRGVYGNTNSEEEISSGSSTYYSYIEMDNGFVGYPTTGIAAAKVTAAHELHHAIQIGNYILRQTETEIFDLYFYELTSTAMEEFVFDEINDYYYYLKTGGFFNFTDKAFASNEGYNLAIWNIFLKDKFDYGIIKRQWELLRTYRALEAINRSLIENQSSFLEAYKEFALWTFYTNYRAVSRLFFGEAVNYPLIKPFMTVTFTGNSIPINLNSFVTSTSFLKIINSTTSPKDTLYFNISNYEQQSGIYNLSKTLPVSITLSNFKQDGFTRLADGYYYFFSADNPYLWKTSSILNNIVVSDSQIVYAVTEAPYPSPFRYGKNVPLKIPFVGNFNEEVSLKVFSVSMDVVFNRTITLFRDPVKGEAVIEWNAMNDKNEKLASGVYLYFIKSSERTALGKLVIMNE
;
A
#
# COMPACT_ATOMS: atom_id res chain seq x y z
N MET A 1 24.30 -74.15 -10.30
CA MET A 1 25.08 -72.94 -10.66
C MET A 1 24.13 -72.04 -11.44
N LEU A 2 23.44 -71.14 -10.75
CA LEU A 2 22.50 -70.16 -11.32
C LEU A 2 22.38 -69.02 -10.29
N GLU A 3 22.79 -67.82 -10.72
CA GLU A 3 22.87 -66.59 -9.94
C GLU A 3 21.48 -66.03 -9.59
N PHE A 4 21.31 -65.57 -8.35
CA PHE A 4 20.17 -64.76 -7.92
C PHE A 4 20.63 -63.30 -7.77
N LYS A 5 20.09 -62.41 -8.61
CA LYS A 5 20.09 -60.96 -8.36
C LYS A 5 19.14 -60.67 -7.20
N LYS A 6 19.61 -59.89 -6.22
CA LYS A 6 18.86 -59.45 -5.04
C LYS A 6 18.60 -57.96 -5.15
N ASP A 7 17.40 -57.58 -5.58
CA ASP A 7 16.88 -56.21 -5.42
C ASP A 7 16.49 -56.00 -3.95
N MET A 8 17.10 -55.00 -3.31
CA MET A 8 16.83 -54.65 -1.92
C MET A 8 16.03 -53.33 -1.91
N LYS A 9 14.72 -53.43 -1.64
CA LYS A 9 13.85 -52.27 -1.35
C LYS A 9 14.12 -51.75 0.07
N PRO A 10 14.11 -50.43 0.32
CA PRO A 10 14.12 -49.91 1.69
C PRO A 10 12.73 -50.02 2.30
N PHE A 11 12.67 -50.63 3.49
CA PHE A 11 11.47 -50.72 4.33
C PHE A 11 11.14 -49.33 4.90
N PHE A 12 9.99 -48.76 4.55
CA PHE A 12 9.33 -47.70 5.31
C PHE A 12 8.45 -48.36 6.37
N VAL A 13 8.79 -48.19 7.65
CA VAL A 13 7.90 -48.53 8.76
C VAL A 13 7.09 -47.29 9.11
N ILE A 14 5.82 -47.29 8.71
CA ILE A 14 4.82 -46.31 9.13
C ILE A 14 4.34 -46.73 10.52
N LEU A 15 4.72 -45.98 11.56
CA LEU A 15 4.16 -46.13 12.89
C LEU A 15 2.94 -45.20 13.01
N ILE A 16 1.74 -45.73 12.74
CA ILE A 16 0.49 -45.07 13.11
C ILE A 16 0.31 -45.25 14.62
N CYS A 17 0.80 -44.31 15.42
CA CYS A 17 0.38 -44.20 16.82
C CYS A 17 -0.98 -43.52 16.85
N ALA A 18 -2.04 -44.30 17.07
CA ALA A 18 -3.31 -43.80 17.55
C ALA A 18 -3.11 -43.23 18.96
N VAL A 19 -2.90 -41.91 19.05
CA VAL A 19 -2.85 -41.18 20.32
C VAL A 19 -4.21 -40.53 20.52
N GLY A 20 -4.79 -40.66 21.71
CA GLY A 20 -6.00 -39.95 22.10
C GLY A 20 -5.76 -38.44 22.02
N ILE A 21 -6.39 -37.81 21.06
CA ILE A 21 -6.25 -36.41 20.72
C ILE A 21 -7.19 -35.60 21.64
N SER A 22 -6.64 -34.89 22.62
CA SER A 22 -7.23 -33.61 23.04
C SER A 22 -6.74 -32.55 22.03
N ALA A 23 -7.32 -32.54 20.83
CA ALA A 23 -6.96 -31.57 19.79
C ALA A 23 -7.52 -30.22 20.22
N HIS A 24 -6.64 -29.23 20.34
CA HIS A 24 -7.04 -27.86 20.14
C HIS A 24 -6.93 -27.57 18.63
N PRO A 25 -8.06 -27.37 17.91
CA PRO A 25 -8.07 -27.26 16.45
C PRO A 25 -7.14 -26.18 15.87
N GLY A 26 -6.84 -25.14 16.66
CA GLY A 26 -5.91 -24.07 16.28
C GLY A 26 -4.45 -24.53 16.14
N PHE A 27 -3.96 -25.37 17.06
CA PHE A 27 -2.56 -25.83 17.05
C PHE A 27 -2.27 -26.82 15.94
N ASP A 28 -3.21 -27.72 15.63
CA ASP A 28 -3.01 -28.67 14.53
C ASP A 28 -3.01 -27.96 13.17
N SER A 29 -3.83 -26.91 13.01
CA SER A 29 -3.82 -26.04 11.84
C SER A 29 -2.49 -25.28 11.72
N LEU A 30 -2.04 -24.64 12.80
CA LEU A 30 -0.78 -23.89 12.83
C LEU A 30 0.42 -24.81 12.57
N TYR A 31 0.47 -26.00 13.19
CA TYR A 31 1.48 -27.03 12.94
C TYR A 31 1.50 -27.44 11.47
N THR A 32 0.34 -27.72 10.89
CA THR A 32 0.24 -28.16 9.48
C THR A 32 0.72 -27.07 8.52
N LYS A 33 0.33 -25.81 8.76
CA LYS A 33 0.81 -24.65 7.99
C LYS A 33 2.33 -24.49 8.10
N TYR A 34 2.87 -24.63 9.30
CA TYR A 34 4.32 -24.54 9.54
C TYR A 34 5.09 -25.64 8.81
N ILE A 35 4.68 -26.90 8.96
CA ILE A 35 5.34 -28.02 8.25
C ILE A 35 5.23 -27.85 6.73
N ALA A 36 4.10 -27.34 6.22
CA ALA A 36 3.94 -27.03 4.80
C ALA A 36 4.92 -25.96 4.29
N LEU A 37 5.33 -25.01 5.13
CA LEU A 37 6.35 -24.02 4.78
C LEU A 37 7.74 -24.67 4.62
N HIS A 38 8.14 -25.56 5.55
CA HIS A 38 9.49 -26.15 5.58
C HIS A 38 9.67 -27.48 4.83
N GLN A 39 8.60 -28.23 4.54
CA GLN A 39 8.67 -29.57 3.95
C GLN A 39 7.70 -29.73 2.76
N LYS A 40 8.03 -29.11 1.62
CA LYS A 40 7.12 -29.05 0.46
C LYS A 40 6.90 -30.39 -0.28
N ASP A 41 7.79 -31.38 -0.14
CA ASP A 41 7.59 -32.73 -0.69
C ASP A 41 6.47 -33.52 0.00
N PHE A 42 6.01 -33.07 1.18
CA PHE A 42 4.91 -33.70 1.91
C PHE A 42 3.52 -33.43 1.28
N LEU A 43 3.42 -32.45 0.36
CA LEU A 43 2.15 -31.89 -0.11
C LEU A 43 1.62 -32.41 -1.45
N GLN A 44 2.23 -33.42 -2.08
CA GLN A 44 1.64 -33.97 -3.32
C GLN A 44 0.24 -34.60 -3.13
N ASN A 45 -0.22 -34.81 -1.90
CA ASN A 45 -1.49 -35.49 -1.60
C ASN A 45 -2.55 -34.65 -0.87
N ILE A 46 -2.34 -33.35 -0.63
CA ILE A 46 -3.37 -32.50 0.02
C ILE A 46 -3.74 -31.34 -0.93
N GLN A 47 -4.49 -31.68 -1.98
CA GLN A 47 -5.32 -30.70 -2.68
C GLN A 47 -6.54 -30.39 -1.80
N GLN A 48 -6.42 -29.44 -0.88
CA GLN A 48 -7.58 -28.73 -0.33
C GLN A 48 -7.16 -27.44 0.39
N SER A 49 -7.43 -26.31 -0.28
CA SER A 49 -7.89 -25.05 0.30
C SER A 49 -7.36 -24.62 1.68
N THR A 50 -6.05 -24.44 1.82
CA THR A 50 -5.52 -23.53 2.84
C THR A 50 -5.01 -22.28 2.12
N SER A 51 -5.67 -21.15 2.38
CA SER A 51 -5.17 -19.82 2.01
C SER A 51 -3.87 -19.60 2.77
N MET A 52 -2.74 -20.05 2.20
CA MET A 52 -1.49 -19.34 2.40
C MET A 52 -1.70 -17.97 1.73
N ASP A 53 -1.30 -16.89 2.41
CA ASP A 53 -1.46 -15.51 1.91
C ASP A 53 -1.17 -15.45 0.42
N GLU A 54 -2.02 -14.75 -0.33
CA GLU A 54 -1.95 -14.68 -1.80
C GLU A 54 -0.58 -14.14 -2.26
N HIS A 55 0.20 -13.56 -1.34
CA HIS A 55 1.48 -12.94 -1.57
C HIS A 55 2.72 -13.62 -0.94
N GLY A 56 2.59 -14.69 -0.14
CA GLY A 56 3.69 -15.53 0.40
C GLY A 56 5.14 -15.03 0.23
N LYS A 57 5.49 -13.88 0.81
CA LYS A 57 6.84 -13.29 0.74
C LYS A 57 7.53 -13.29 2.09
N CYS A 58 6.80 -13.08 3.19
CA CYS A 58 7.32 -13.27 4.53
C CYS A 58 6.47 -14.31 5.27
N SER A 59 7.11 -15.14 6.09
CA SER A 59 6.44 -16.14 6.96
C SER A 59 6.33 -15.67 8.42
N PHE A 60 6.63 -14.40 8.70
CA PHE A 60 6.75 -13.80 10.04
C PHE A 60 5.62 -14.18 11.00
N GLY A 61 4.35 -14.05 10.57
CA GLY A 61 3.22 -14.39 11.43
C GLY A 61 3.19 -15.86 11.88
N ILE A 62 3.42 -16.80 10.96
CA ILE A 62 3.36 -18.24 11.24
C ILE A 62 4.58 -18.68 12.06
N GLU A 63 5.76 -18.20 11.68
CA GLU A 63 7.04 -18.53 12.34
C GLU A 63 7.05 -18.09 13.80
N ASN A 64 6.68 -16.84 14.07
CA ASN A 64 6.68 -16.30 15.42
C ASN A 64 5.55 -16.89 16.27
N ALA A 65 4.37 -17.16 15.69
CA ALA A 65 3.30 -17.87 16.42
C ALA A 65 3.74 -19.27 16.87
N VAL A 66 4.46 -20.03 16.02
CA VAL A 66 4.98 -21.35 16.39
C VAL A 66 6.09 -21.26 17.44
N ARG A 67 7.05 -20.34 17.26
CA ARG A 67 8.18 -20.14 18.19
C ARG A 67 7.70 -19.83 19.60
N LEU A 68 6.78 -18.89 19.70
CA LEU A 68 6.31 -18.37 20.98
C LEU A 68 5.23 -19.27 21.61
N GLY A 69 4.44 -19.96 20.77
CA GLY A 69 3.46 -20.96 21.18
C GLY A 69 4.03 -22.37 21.42
N LEU A 70 5.34 -22.60 21.26
CA LEU A 70 5.96 -23.93 21.23
C LEU A 70 5.54 -24.83 22.41
N LYS A 71 5.44 -24.25 23.61
CA LYS A 71 5.09 -24.99 24.84
C LYS A 71 3.66 -25.52 24.84
N SER A 72 2.75 -24.94 24.05
CA SER A 72 1.35 -25.34 23.94
C SER A 72 1.11 -26.47 22.93
N PHE A 73 2.07 -26.77 22.06
CA PHE A 73 1.98 -27.94 21.17
C PHE A 73 2.14 -29.25 21.93
N SER A 74 1.64 -30.36 21.36
CA SER A 74 1.84 -31.69 21.94
C SER A 74 3.34 -32.05 22.04
N PRO A 75 3.76 -32.91 22.98
CA PRO A 75 5.17 -33.31 23.10
C PRO A 75 5.75 -33.90 21.80
N ALA A 76 4.93 -34.58 21.00
CA ALA A 76 5.32 -35.11 19.69
C ALA A 76 5.57 -33.98 18.67
N GLN A 77 4.66 -33.01 18.58
CA GLN A 77 4.83 -31.83 17.71
C GLN A 77 6.04 -31.00 18.15
N GLN A 78 6.23 -30.76 19.45
CA GLN A 78 7.40 -30.05 19.97
C GLN A 78 8.71 -30.71 19.54
N LYS A 79 8.78 -32.05 19.58
CA LYS A 79 9.96 -32.80 19.14
C LYS A 79 10.25 -32.61 17.65
N MET A 80 9.22 -32.49 16.82
CA MET A 80 9.34 -32.25 15.38
C MET A 80 9.68 -30.80 15.05
N LEU A 81 9.15 -29.84 15.81
CA LEU A 81 9.33 -28.41 15.58
C LEU A 81 10.70 -27.91 16.03
N LYS A 82 11.20 -28.34 17.20
CA LYS A 82 12.45 -27.82 17.79
C LYS A 82 13.63 -27.73 16.81
N PRO A 83 13.97 -28.75 16.01
CA PRO A 83 15.08 -28.65 15.06
C PRO A 83 14.87 -27.62 13.95
N LEU A 84 13.61 -27.29 13.62
CA LEU A 84 13.27 -26.30 12.60
C LEU A 84 13.34 -24.86 13.13
N LEU A 85 13.41 -24.68 14.46
CA LEU A 85 13.47 -23.38 15.12
C LEU A 85 14.89 -22.93 15.46
N GLU A 86 15.87 -23.83 15.36
CA GLU A 86 17.28 -23.53 15.61
C GLU A 86 17.86 -22.64 14.51
N ARG A 87 18.81 -21.76 14.88
CA ARG A 87 19.54 -20.95 13.91
C ARG A 87 20.24 -21.85 12.88
N PRO A 88 20.21 -21.50 11.58
CA PRO A 88 20.94 -22.24 10.57
C PRO A 88 22.45 -22.29 10.86
N VAL A 89 23.07 -23.45 10.61
CA VAL A 89 24.54 -23.61 10.66
C VAL A 89 25.06 -23.63 9.22
N LEU A 90 25.83 -22.60 8.86
CA LEU A 90 26.32 -22.37 7.49
C LEU A 90 27.87 -22.34 7.46
N GLU A 91 28.45 -22.50 6.27
CA GLU A 91 29.89 -22.72 6.10
C GLU A 91 30.76 -21.51 6.49
N THR A 92 30.29 -20.28 6.22
CA THR A 92 31.09 -19.07 6.43
C THR A 92 30.21 -17.85 6.68
N SER A 93 30.84 -16.71 6.98
CA SER A 93 30.16 -15.42 7.10
C SER A 93 31.03 -14.23 6.68
N ILE A 94 30.37 -13.11 6.38
CA ILE A 94 30.99 -11.78 6.23
C ILE A 94 30.37 -10.78 7.21
N VAL A 95 31.08 -9.69 7.47
CA VAL A 95 30.58 -8.57 8.29
C VAL A 95 30.25 -7.40 7.36
N SER A 96 29.15 -6.70 7.61
CA SER A 96 28.79 -5.52 6.83
C SER A 96 29.83 -4.40 6.98
N PRO A 97 30.02 -3.53 5.96
CA PRO A 97 31.01 -2.46 6.01
C PRO A 97 30.92 -1.56 7.26
N SER A 98 29.71 -1.30 7.76
CA SER A 98 29.47 -0.48 8.96
C SER A 98 29.59 -1.26 10.26
N GLY A 99 29.75 -2.59 10.18
CA GLY A 99 30.01 -3.46 11.33
C GLY A 99 28.79 -3.82 12.17
N PHE A 100 27.57 -3.51 11.71
CA PHE A 100 26.33 -3.80 12.43
C PHE A 100 25.84 -5.24 12.23
N PHE A 101 26.15 -5.84 11.08
CA PHE A 101 25.56 -7.12 10.67
C PHE A 101 26.61 -8.18 10.39
N ARG A 102 26.26 -9.44 10.67
CA ARG A 102 27.00 -10.63 10.26
C ARG A 102 26.11 -11.48 9.36
N ILE A 103 26.58 -11.77 8.15
CA ILE A 103 25.83 -12.51 7.14
C ILE A 103 26.47 -13.87 6.94
N HIS A 104 25.74 -14.92 7.33
CA HIS A 104 26.11 -16.33 7.21
C HIS A 104 25.58 -16.94 5.92
N PHE A 105 26.40 -17.73 5.23
CA PHE A 105 26.02 -18.39 3.98
C PHE A 105 26.92 -19.59 3.67
N ASN A 106 26.43 -20.45 2.77
CA ASN A 106 27.25 -21.53 2.20
C ASN A 106 28.00 -21.04 0.96
N THR A 107 29.21 -21.54 0.74
CA THR A 107 30.03 -21.26 -0.46
C THR A 107 29.80 -22.27 -1.58
N THR A 108 29.20 -23.42 -1.28
CA THR A 108 28.98 -24.50 -2.24
C THR A 108 27.50 -24.76 -2.53
N THR A 109 26.83 -25.58 -1.72
CA THR A 109 25.43 -25.96 -1.89
C THR A 109 24.52 -24.93 -1.25
N ASN A 110 23.48 -24.51 -1.97
CA ASN A 110 22.61 -23.41 -1.57
C ASN A 110 23.36 -22.10 -1.33
N ALA A 111 24.48 -21.88 -2.02
CA ALA A 111 25.18 -20.60 -1.99
C ALA A 111 24.32 -19.45 -2.53
N PRO A 112 24.53 -18.21 -2.05
CA PRO A 112 23.90 -17.02 -2.61
C PRO A 112 24.13 -16.90 -4.12
N LYS A 113 23.08 -16.59 -4.87
CA LYS A 113 23.07 -16.39 -6.32
C LYS A 113 23.16 -14.90 -6.70
N TYR A 114 23.52 -14.05 -5.73
CA TYR A 114 23.74 -12.62 -5.83
C TYR A 114 24.96 -12.24 -4.97
N ASP A 115 25.50 -11.03 -5.15
CA ASP A 115 26.66 -10.58 -4.38
C ASP A 115 26.29 -10.31 -2.91
N VAL A 116 26.84 -11.12 -2.01
CA VAL A 116 26.63 -10.99 -0.56
C VAL A 116 27.19 -9.67 -0.02
N ASN A 117 28.20 -9.09 -0.66
CA ASN A 117 28.70 -7.77 -0.28
C ASN A 117 27.72 -6.65 -0.64
N GLU A 118 26.94 -6.81 -1.72
CA GLU A 118 25.84 -5.90 -2.03
C GLU A 118 24.70 -6.05 -1.03
N LEU A 119 24.38 -7.28 -0.61
CA LEU A 119 23.41 -7.51 0.47
C LEU A 119 23.88 -6.86 1.78
N ALA A 120 25.16 -7.01 2.13
CA ALA A 120 25.72 -6.39 3.33
C ALA A 120 25.63 -4.86 3.31
N ARG A 121 25.86 -4.24 2.14
CA ARG A 121 25.63 -2.81 1.93
C ARG A 121 24.14 -2.45 2.00
N ALA A 122 23.25 -3.31 1.52
CA ALA A 122 21.82 -3.08 1.59
C ALA A 122 21.34 -3.00 3.05
N PHE A 123 21.77 -3.93 3.92
CA PHE A 123 21.46 -3.85 5.35
C PHE A 123 22.03 -2.60 6.03
N ASP A 124 23.25 -2.19 5.68
CA ASP A 124 23.80 -0.92 6.18
C ASP A 124 22.98 0.29 5.70
N SER A 125 22.49 0.29 4.46
CA SER A 125 21.59 1.32 3.93
C SER A 125 20.25 1.32 4.68
N SER A 126 19.63 0.17 4.89
CA SER A 126 18.39 0.03 5.66
C SER A 126 18.58 0.52 7.10
N TYR A 127 19.67 0.13 7.78
CA TYR A 127 19.98 0.62 9.11
C TYR A 127 20.18 2.14 9.13
N SER A 128 20.91 2.68 8.16
CA SER A 128 21.10 4.13 8.04
C SER A 128 19.78 4.86 7.86
N PHE A 129 18.84 4.30 7.12
CA PHE A 129 17.54 4.93 6.92
C PHE A 129 16.64 4.75 8.14
N GLU A 130 16.35 3.52 8.54
CA GLU A 130 15.39 3.21 9.59
C GLU A 130 15.86 3.63 10.99
N VAL A 131 17.12 3.37 11.33
CA VAL A 131 17.65 3.69 12.66
C VAL A 131 18.16 5.13 12.69
N ASN A 132 19.05 5.51 11.78
CA ASN A 132 19.72 6.81 11.89
C ASN A 132 18.86 7.98 11.39
N TYR A 133 18.12 7.80 10.29
CA TYR A 133 17.29 8.87 9.70
C TYR A 133 15.88 8.92 10.31
N LEU A 134 15.15 7.80 10.33
CA LEU A 134 13.81 7.76 10.94
C LEU A 134 13.85 7.74 12.47
N GLY A 135 14.99 7.37 13.06
CA GLY A 135 15.19 7.40 14.50
C GLY A 135 14.56 6.21 15.24
N PHE A 136 14.24 5.10 14.57
CA PHE A 136 13.87 3.88 15.28
C PHE A 136 15.04 3.41 16.15
N LEU A 137 14.75 2.69 17.23
CA LEU A 137 15.81 2.05 18.01
C LEU A 137 16.40 0.88 17.21
N PRO A 138 17.73 0.65 17.25
CA PRO A 138 18.34 -0.47 16.55
C PRO A 138 17.84 -1.80 17.11
N PRO A 139 17.82 -2.88 16.30
CA PRO A 139 17.47 -4.19 16.81
C PRO A 139 18.44 -4.63 17.92
N PRO A 140 17.98 -5.43 18.90
CA PRO A 140 18.84 -6.00 19.93
C PRO A 140 20.01 -6.79 19.33
N LYS A 141 21.16 -6.75 20.01
CA LYS A 141 22.36 -7.50 19.61
C LYS A 141 22.19 -9.00 19.89
N ASP A 142 22.96 -9.83 19.19
CA ASP A 142 22.94 -11.29 19.34
C ASP A 142 23.71 -11.85 20.54
N LEU A 143 24.44 -10.99 21.28
CA LEU A 143 25.10 -11.33 22.54
C LEU A 143 26.03 -12.56 22.47
N GLY A 144 26.74 -12.72 21.35
CA GLY A 144 27.66 -13.84 21.11
C GLY A 144 27.04 -15.01 20.35
N ASN A 145 25.71 -15.04 20.16
CA ASN A 145 25.09 -15.96 19.20
C ASN A 145 25.58 -15.61 17.78
N GLY A 146 25.65 -16.61 16.89
CA GLY A 146 26.22 -16.43 15.55
C GLY A 146 27.71 -16.04 15.51
N GLY A 147 28.38 -15.92 16.66
CA GLY A 147 29.83 -15.79 16.79
C GLY A 147 30.33 -14.43 17.30
N ASP A 148 29.49 -13.40 17.38
CA ASP A 148 29.78 -12.13 18.05
C ASP A 148 28.52 -11.34 18.43
N ASP A 149 28.65 -10.05 18.72
CA ASP A 149 27.53 -9.18 19.14
C ASP A 149 26.78 -8.51 17.96
N LYS A 150 27.10 -8.86 16.71
CA LYS A 150 26.47 -8.25 15.53
C LYS A 150 25.15 -8.94 15.22
N TYR A 151 24.22 -8.23 14.58
CA TYR A 151 22.93 -8.80 14.22
C TYR A 151 23.09 -9.81 13.07
N ASP A 152 22.60 -11.03 13.26
CA ASP A 152 22.81 -12.17 12.38
C ASP A 152 21.75 -12.29 11.29
N ILE A 153 22.24 -12.53 10.06
CA ILE A 153 21.45 -12.83 8.88
C ILE A 153 21.95 -14.15 8.28
N TYR A 154 21.03 -15.06 7.96
CA TYR A 154 21.33 -16.36 7.38
C TYR A 154 20.78 -16.46 5.96
N VAL A 155 21.65 -16.66 4.98
CA VAL A 155 21.28 -16.77 3.57
C VAL A 155 21.42 -18.21 3.10
N TYR A 156 20.28 -18.83 2.77
CA TYR A 156 20.20 -20.19 2.27
C TYR A 156 18.95 -20.38 1.41
N ASN A 157 18.77 -21.55 0.81
CA ASN A 157 17.59 -21.83 0.00
C ASN A 157 16.38 -22.03 0.91
N MET A 158 15.46 -21.06 0.93
CA MET A 158 14.23 -21.12 1.73
C MET A 158 13.09 -21.85 0.98
N GLY A 159 13.36 -22.34 -0.24
CA GLY A 159 12.37 -22.95 -1.11
C GLY A 159 11.56 -21.90 -1.87
N ARG A 160 10.36 -22.27 -2.32
CA ARG A 160 9.45 -21.36 -3.06
C ARG A 160 8.43 -20.72 -2.14
N GLY A 161 8.16 -19.43 -2.24
CA GLY A 161 7.07 -18.75 -1.52
C GLY A 161 7.46 -18.14 -0.16
N VAL A 162 8.75 -17.84 0.06
CA VAL A 162 9.26 -16.96 1.14
C VAL A 162 10.54 -16.28 0.64
N TYR A 163 10.59 -14.95 0.68
CA TYR A 163 11.76 -14.12 0.37
C TYR A 163 12.70 -14.05 1.57
N GLY A 164 12.14 -13.84 2.75
CA GLY A 164 12.87 -13.75 4.00
C GLY A 164 11.92 -13.88 5.18
N ASN A 165 12.51 -13.95 6.36
CA ASN A 165 11.75 -13.99 7.61
C ASN A 165 12.60 -13.52 8.78
N THR A 166 11.97 -12.82 9.71
CA THR A 166 12.54 -12.45 11.01
C THR A 166 12.01 -13.37 12.10
N ASN A 167 12.93 -14.09 12.73
CA ASN A 167 12.64 -15.14 13.69
C ASN A 167 12.89 -14.65 15.12
N SER A 168 11.85 -14.60 15.97
CA SER A 168 12.00 -14.30 17.39
C SER A 168 12.69 -15.43 18.15
N GLU A 169 13.45 -15.07 19.17
CA GLU A 169 14.08 -15.99 20.10
C GLU A 169 13.59 -15.74 21.53
N GLU A 170 14.50 -15.62 22.49
CA GLU A 170 14.15 -15.37 23.87
C GLU A 170 13.61 -13.95 24.05
N GLU A 171 12.65 -13.83 24.97
CA GLU A 171 12.13 -12.53 25.39
C GLU A 171 13.25 -11.76 26.11
N ILE A 172 13.48 -10.50 25.72
CA ILE A 172 14.58 -9.68 26.24
C ILE A 172 14.46 -9.51 27.76
N SER A 173 13.23 -9.32 28.22
CA SER A 173 12.91 -9.33 29.64
C SER A 173 11.52 -9.92 29.84
N SER A 174 11.38 -10.75 30.88
CA SER A 174 10.13 -11.45 31.16
C SER A 174 8.93 -10.50 31.19
N GLY A 175 7.97 -10.71 30.28
CA GLY A 175 6.73 -9.93 30.18
C GLY A 175 6.84 -8.61 29.41
N SER A 176 7.99 -8.32 28.78
CA SER A 176 8.15 -7.13 27.91
C SER A 176 7.44 -7.25 26.57
N SER A 177 7.18 -8.47 26.11
CA SER A 177 6.75 -8.79 24.75
C SER A 177 7.70 -8.21 23.69
N THR A 178 8.99 -8.10 24.02
CA THR A 178 10.06 -7.78 23.08
C THR A 178 11.10 -8.88 23.06
N TYR A 179 11.68 -9.17 21.90
CA TYR A 179 12.41 -10.40 21.65
C TYR A 179 13.77 -10.13 21.00
N TYR A 180 14.76 -10.94 21.33
CA TYR A 180 15.92 -11.13 20.46
C TYR A 180 15.47 -11.80 19.16
N SER A 181 16.22 -11.61 18.08
CA SER A 181 15.85 -12.17 16.79
C SER A 181 17.03 -12.27 15.84
N TYR A 182 16.85 -13.04 14.78
CA TYR A 182 17.74 -13.10 13.62
C TYR A 182 16.92 -13.10 12.33
N ILE A 183 17.57 -12.85 11.20
CA ILE A 183 16.93 -12.83 9.88
C ILE A 183 17.37 -14.03 9.05
N GLU A 184 16.44 -14.61 8.30
CA GLU A 184 16.69 -15.60 7.26
C GLU A 184 16.30 -15.02 5.89
N MET A 185 17.05 -15.32 4.85
CA MET A 185 16.80 -14.83 3.49
C MET A 185 17.03 -15.90 2.44
N ASP A 186 16.19 -15.88 1.39
CA ASP A 186 16.36 -16.77 0.24
C ASP A 186 17.65 -16.45 -0.52
N ASN A 187 18.34 -17.50 -0.93
CA ASN A 187 19.65 -17.38 -1.55
C ASN A 187 19.61 -16.95 -3.02
N GLY A 188 18.46 -16.84 -3.68
CA GLY A 188 18.45 -16.45 -5.10
C GLY A 188 17.20 -15.80 -5.61
N PHE A 189 16.12 -15.81 -4.83
CA PHE A 189 14.82 -15.27 -5.19
C PHE A 189 14.33 -15.81 -6.55
N VAL A 190 14.54 -17.11 -6.81
CA VAL A 190 14.18 -17.71 -8.10
C VAL A 190 12.69 -18.04 -8.15
N GLY A 191 11.99 -17.54 -9.16
CA GLY A 191 10.57 -17.79 -9.37
C GLY A 191 9.65 -16.75 -8.73
N TYR A 192 10.21 -15.64 -8.26
CA TYR A 192 9.44 -14.50 -7.77
C TYR A 192 9.45 -13.31 -8.74
N PRO A 193 8.53 -12.33 -8.58
CA PRO A 193 8.47 -11.18 -9.48
C PRO A 193 9.74 -10.33 -9.51
N THR A 194 10.33 -10.07 -8.34
CA THR A 194 11.65 -9.44 -8.19
C THR A 194 12.65 -10.53 -7.82
N THR A 195 13.85 -10.49 -8.41
CA THR A 195 14.83 -11.58 -8.26
C THR A 195 16.25 -11.05 -8.01
N GLY A 196 17.15 -11.93 -7.59
CA GLY A 196 18.57 -11.61 -7.38
C GLY A 196 18.77 -10.51 -6.33
N ILE A 197 19.76 -9.64 -6.58
CA ILE A 197 20.13 -8.59 -5.61
C ILE A 197 19.04 -7.53 -5.40
N ALA A 198 18.18 -7.28 -6.40
CA ALA A 198 17.08 -6.34 -6.24
C ALA A 198 16.07 -6.83 -5.19
N ALA A 199 15.74 -8.12 -5.23
CA ALA A 199 14.89 -8.76 -4.22
C ALA A 199 15.57 -8.77 -2.85
N ALA A 200 16.86 -9.11 -2.80
CA ALA A 200 17.60 -9.15 -1.55
C ALA A 200 17.65 -7.77 -0.85
N LYS A 201 17.75 -6.67 -1.62
CA LYS A 201 17.73 -5.31 -1.09
C LYS A 201 16.39 -4.98 -0.40
N VAL A 202 15.27 -5.13 -1.12
CA VAL A 202 13.95 -4.81 -0.53
C VAL A 202 13.65 -5.72 0.67
N THR A 203 14.00 -7.01 0.60
CA THR A 203 13.89 -7.93 1.75
C THR A 203 14.76 -7.50 2.93
N ALA A 204 15.96 -6.96 2.70
CA ALA A 204 16.80 -6.47 3.80
C ALA A 204 16.14 -5.30 4.56
N ALA A 205 15.50 -4.36 3.86
CA ALA A 205 14.71 -3.30 4.49
C ALA A 205 13.47 -3.85 5.22
N HIS A 206 12.73 -4.76 4.57
CA HIS A 206 11.54 -5.37 5.14
C HIS A 206 11.83 -6.11 6.46
N GLU A 207 12.81 -7.02 6.44
CA GLU A 207 13.11 -7.88 7.58
C GLU A 207 13.85 -7.12 8.69
N LEU A 208 14.70 -6.15 8.35
CA LEU A 208 15.28 -5.27 9.37
C LEU A 208 14.19 -4.52 10.14
N HIS A 209 13.14 -4.07 9.44
CA HIS A 209 12.03 -3.41 10.09
C HIS A 209 11.32 -4.33 11.09
N HIS A 210 11.08 -5.60 10.74
CA HIS A 210 10.55 -6.58 11.68
C HIS A 210 11.44 -6.77 12.91
N ALA A 211 12.76 -6.86 12.74
CA ALA A 211 13.71 -6.97 13.85
C ALA A 211 13.62 -5.76 14.81
N ILE A 212 13.47 -4.56 14.25
CA ILE A 212 13.26 -3.32 15.01
C ILE A 212 11.93 -3.38 15.79
N GLN A 213 10.85 -3.79 15.12
CA GLN A 213 9.49 -3.85 15.70
C GLN A 213 9.44 -4.75 16.94
N ILE A 214 9.89 -6.00 16.78
CA ILE A 214 9.80 -7.00 17.86
C ILE A 214 10.88 -6.80 18.92
N GLY A 215 12.02 -6.24 18.55
CA GLY A 215 13.11 -5.99 19.48
C GLY A 215 12.88 -4.79 20.41
N ASN A 216 12.13 -3.79 19.95
CA ASN A 216 12.04 -2.50 20.67
C ASN A 216 10.64 -2.07 21.05
N TYR A 217 9.59 -2.53 20.36
CA TYR A 217 8.25 -2.00 20.56
C TYR A 217 7.35 -3.01 21.25
N ILE A 218 6.84 -3.98 20.51
CA ILE A 218 5.96 -5.00 21.03
C ILE A 218 5.74 -6.09 19.97
N LEU A 219 5.54 -7.32 20.40
CA LEU A 219 4.95 -8.41 19.64
C LEU A 219 3.81 -9.02 20.46
N ARG A 220 2.59 -8.55 20.22
CA ARG A 220 1.40 -9.05 20.94
C ARG A 220 0.85 -10.29 20.25
N GLN A 221 0.44 -11.27 21.04
CA GLN A 221 -0.05 -12.53 20.49
C GLN A 221 -1.02 -13.27 21.43
N THR A 222 -1.70 -14.25 20.85
CA THR A 222 -2.26 -15.41 21.56
C THR A 222 -1.29 -16.59 21.44
N GLU A 223 -1.67 -17.77 21.92
CA GLU A 223 -0.84 -18.97 21.75
C GLU A 223 -0.74 -19.44 20.28
N THR A 224 -1.59 -18.94 19.38
CA THR A 224 -1.65 -19.39 17.98
C THR A 224 -1.60 -18.28 16.94
N GLU A 225 -1.68 -17.00 17.33
CA GLU A 225 -1.82 -15.88 16.40
C GLU A 225 -1.13 -14.61 16.90
N ILE A 226 -0.50 -13.88 15.99
CA ILE A 226 0.03 -12.54 16.23
C ILE A 226 -1.07 -11.50 16.05
N PHE A 227 -1.28 -10.63 17.03
CA PHE A 227 -2.23 -9.53 16.92
C PHE A 227 -1.68 -8.40 16.06
N ASP A 228 -2.57 -7.76 15.30
CA ASP A 228 -2.24 -6.65 14.41
C ASP A 228 -1.17 -6.98 13.35
N LEU A 229 -1.04 -8.26 12.95
CA LEU A 229 -0.03 -8.70 11.97
C LEU A 229 0.01 -7.82 10.70
N TYR A 230 -1.16 -7.41 10.19
CA TYR A 230 -1.28 -6.49 9.05
C TYR A 230 -0.46 -5.21 9.21
N PHE A 231 -0.28 -4.70 10.44
CA PHE A 231 0.44 -3.47 10.72
C PHE A 231 1.97 -3.67 10.68
N TYR A 232 2.45 -4.84 11.13
CA TYR A 232 3.86 -5.23 11.02
C TYR A 232 4.22 -5.28 9.53
N GLU A 233 3.46 -6.05 8.75
CA GLU A 233 3.67 -6.21 7.31
C GLU A 233 3.49 -4.89 6.54
N LEU A 234 2.47 -4.08 6.86
CA LEU A 234 2.21 -2.78 6.21
C LEU A 234 3.35 -1.79 6.39
N THR A 235 3.96 -1.75 7.58
CA THR A 235 5.09 -0.84 7.84
C THR A 235 6.39 -1.37 7.27
N SER A 236 6.64 -2.68 7.34
CA SER A 236 7.83 -3.32 6.73
C SER A 236 7.81 -3.23 5.21
N THR A 237 6.67 -3.46 4.57
CA THR A 237 6.51 -3.31 3.11
C THR A 237 6.74 -1.87 2.66
N ALA A 238 6.37 -0.88 3.48
CA ALA A 238 6.64 0.52 3.16
C ALA A 238 8.14 0.86 3.23
N MET A 239 8.93 0.16 4.07
CA MET A 239 10.39 0.34 4.10
C MET A 239 11.08 -0.15 2.84
N GLU A 240 10.52 -1.14 2.13
CA GLU A 240 11.02 -1.55 0.81
C GLU A 240 11.14 -0.34 -0.13
N GLU A 241 10.06 0.44 -0.20
CA GLU A 241 9.96 1.66 -1.02
C GLU A 241 10.81 2.80 -0.45
N PHE A 242 10.77 3.02 0.86
CA PHE A 242 11.45 4.18 1.44
C PHE A 242 12.97 4.08 1.41
N VAL A 243 13.51 2.86 1.49
CA VAL A 243 14.96 2.62 1.46
C VAL A 243 15.47 2.43 0.04
N PHE A 244 14.70 1.74 -0.81
CA PHE A 244 15.09 1.38 -2.18
C PHE A 244 14.02 1.79 -3.20
N ASP A 245 13.75 3.10 -3.28
CA ASP A 245 12.81 3.77 -4.20
C ASP A 245 13.01 3.35 -5.68
N GLU A 246 14.22 2.92 -6.06
CA GLU A 246 14.47 2.41 -7.41
C GLU A 246 13.89 1.01 -7.67
N ILE A 247 13.42 0.29 -6.64
CA ILE A 247 12.95 -1.10 -6.69
C ILE A 247 11.46 -1.16 -6.30
N ASN A 248 10.62 -0.96 -7.30
CA ASN A 248 9.16 -0.95 -7.21
C ASN A 248 8.51 -2.34 -7.03
N ASP A 249 9.00 -3.16 -6.09
CA ASP A 249 8.51 -4.52 -5.82
C ASP A 249 7.07 -4.49 -5.26
N TYR A 250 6.71 -3.44 -4.51
CA TYR A 250 5.38 -3.33 -3.92
C TYR A 250 4.25 -3.17 -4.94
N TYR A 251 4.55 -2.80 -6.19
CA TYR A 251 3.56 -2.72 -7.27
C TYR A 251 2.86 -4.05 -7.53
N TYR A 252 3.55 -5.18 -7.28
CA TYR A 252 2.97 -6.50 -7.47
C TYR A 252 1.80 -6.74 -6.50
N TYR A 253 1.84 -6.19 -5.28
CA TYR A 253 0.77 -6.31 -4.29
C TYR A 253 -0.45 -5.44 -4.63
N LEU A 254 -0.30 -4.44 -5.50
CA LEU A 254 -1.41 -3.55 -5.89
C LEU A 254 -2.35 -4.18 -6.92
N LYS A 255 -1.84 -5.07 -7.80
CA LYS A 255 -2.52 -5.52 -9.03
C LYS A 255 -3.57 -6.62 -8.83
N THR A 256 -3.29 -7.63 -8.03
CA THR A 256 -4.17 -8.81 -7.85
C THR A 256 -4.42 -9.03 -6.37
N GLY A 257 -5.68 -9.25 -5.95
CA GLY A 257 -6.00 -9.45 -4.52
C GLY A 257 -5.97 -8.19 -3.64
N GLY A 258 -5.28 -7.14 -4.10
CA GLY A 258 -4.96 -5.96 -3.30
C GLY A 258 -6.05 -4.91 -3.11
N PHE A 259 -5.72 -3.84 -2.36
CA PHE A 259 -6.65 -2.81 -1.89
C PHE A 259 -7.52 -2.20 -3.01
N PHE A 260 -6.95 -1.94 -4.19
CA PHE A 260 -7.67 -1.34 -5.33
C PHE A 260 -8.85 -2.19 -5.84
N ASN A 261 -8.85 -3.51 -5.59
CA ASN A 261 -9.95 -4.39 -5.97
C ASN A 261 -10.99 -4.60 -4.87
N PHE A 262 -10.63 -4.32 -3.61
CA PHE A 262 -11.39 -4.67 -2.40
C PHE A 262 -11.31 -3.56 -1.34
N THR A 263 -11.63 -2.32 -1.74
CA THR A 263 -11.54 -1.15 -0.86
C THR A 263 -12.53 -1.23 0.32
N ASP A 264 -13.58 -2.03 0.17
CA ASP A 264 -14.68 -2.22 1.12
C ASP A 264 -14.33 -3.16 2.29
N LYS A 265 -13.17 -3.83 2.27
CA LYS A 265 -12.66 -4.61 3.41
C LYS A 265 -12.36 -3.71 4.62
N ALA A 266 -12.57 -4.25 5.81
CA ALA A 266 -12.09 -3.58 7.03
C ALA A 266 -10.57 -3.35 6.95
N PHE A 267 -10.10 -2.18 7.40
CA PHE A 267 -8.70 -1.78 7.26
C PHE A 267 -7.72 -2.85 7.78
N ALA A 268 -8.01 -3.40 8.96
CA ALA A 268 -7.21 -4.43 9.62
C ALA A 268 -7.40 -5.87 9.06
N SER A 269 -8.29 -6.06 8.08
CA SER A 269 -8.45 -7.34 7.35
C SER A 269 -7.56 -7.42 6.09
N ASN A 270 -6.72 -6.41 5.86
CA ASN A 270 -5.70 -6.44 4.83
C ASN A 270 -4.48 -7.24 5.32
N GLU A 271 -3.69 -7.79 4.41
CA GLU A 271 -2.48 -8.55 4.73
C GLU A 271 -1.31 -7.62 5.11
N GLY A 272 -1.39 -6.34 4.72
CA GLY A 272 -0.39 -5.32 4.99
C GLY A 272 0.40 -4.95 3.73
N TYR A 273 0.92 -5.95 3.01
CA TYR A 273 1.59 -5.78 1.71
C TYR A 273 0.77 -4.95 0.72
N ASN A 274 -0.50 -5.32 0.58
CA ASN A 274 -1.44 -4.70 -0.34
C ASN A 274 -1.86 -3.28 0.05
N LEU A 275 -1.39 -2.79 1.19
CA LEU A 275 -1.77 -1.52 1.81
C LEU A 275 -0.55 -0.66 2.19
N ALA A 276 0.66 -1.01 1.75
CA ALA A 276 1.88 -0.19 1.95
C ALA A 276 1.71 1.26 1.46
N ILE A 277 0.89 1.47 0.42
CA ILE A 277 0.51 2.80 -0.10
C ILE A 277 -0.16 3.69 0.94
N TRP A 278 -0.75 3.14 2.01
CA TRP A 278 -1.23 3.93 3.14
C TRP A 278 -0.09 4.68 3.83
N ASN A 279 1.05 4.02 4.05
CA ASN A 279 2.21 4.68 4.66
C ASN A 279 2.91 5.63 3.70
N ILE A 280 2.91 5.36 2.40
CA ILE A 280 3.37 6.33 1.38
C ILE A 280 2.50 7.59 1.44
N PHE A 281 1.17 7.44 1.52
CA PHE A 281 0.24 8.55 1.73
C PHE A 281 0.53 9.31 3.04
N LEU A 282 0.69 8.60 4.15
CA LEU A 282 0.98 9.23 5.44
C LEU A 282 2.29 10.00 5.41
N LYS A 283 3.34 9.44 4.81
CA LYS A 283 4.63 10.11 4.63
C LYS A 283 4.50 11.38 3.79
N ASP A 284 3.77 11.34 2.68
CA ASP A 284 3.60 12.52 1.83
C ASP A 284 2.73 13.61 2.50
N LYS A 285 1.86 13.23 3.45
CA LYS A 285 0.98 14.16 4.17
C LYS A 285 1.55 14.71 5.46
N PHE A 286 2.23 13.87 6.23
CA PHE A 286 2.60 14.14 7.63
C PHE A 286 4.09 13.90 7.91
N ASP A 287 4.89 13.61 6.87
CA ASP A 287 6.28 13.18 6.99
C ASP A 287 6.44 11.79 7.66
N TYR A 288 7.63 11.22 7.64
CA TYR A 288 7.91 9.88 8.18
C TYR A 288 7.66 9.74 9.68
N GLY A 289 7.76 10.84 10.44
CA GLY A 289 7.66 10.85 11.90
C GLY A 289 6.36 10.24 12.42
N ILE A 290 5.27 10.31 11.64
CA ILE A 290 3.99 9.72 12.02
C ILE A 290 4.06 8.19 12.15
N ILE A 291 4.85 7.51 11.30
CA ILE A 291 4.96 6.04 11.30
C ILE A 291 5.68 5.57 12.56
N LYS A 292 6.81 6.20 12.91
CA LYS A 292 7.51 5.92 14.16
C LYS A 292 6.62 6.19 15.37
N ARG A 293 5.86 7.30 15.35
CA ARG A 293 4.94 7.66 16.43
C ARG A 293 3.86 6.59 16.65
N GLN A 294 3.35 5.98 15.58
CA GLN A 294 2.39 4.87 15.69
C GLN A 294 2.99 3.67 16.42
N TRP A 295 4.24 3.31 16.14
CA TRP A 295 4.94 2.23 16.85
C TRP A 295 5.16 2.53 18.34
N GLU A 296 5.51 3.76 18.69
CA GLU A 296 5.58 4.19 20.10
C GLU A 296 4.24 4.03 20.83
N LEU A 297 3.14 4.44 20.18
CA LEU A 297 1.79 4.29 20.69
C LEU A 297 1.34 2.83 20.73
N LEU A 298 1.82 1.99 19.81
CA LEU A 298 1.49 0.58 19.71
C LEU A 298 1.90 -0.19 20.96
N ARG A 299 2.86 0.29 21.76
CA ARG A 299 3.20 -0.33 23.05
C ARG A 299 2.03 -0.37 24.03
N THR A 300 1.12 0.61 23.93
CA THR A 300 -0.05 0.75 24.82
C THR A 300 -1.37 0.46 24.11
N TYR A 301 -1.48 0.79 22.82
CA TYR A 301 -2.72 0.71 22.04
C TYR A 301 -2.62 -0.34 20.93
N ARG A 302 -3.78 -0.85 20.47
CA ARG A 302 -3.86 -1.67 19.25
C ARG A 302 -3.63 -0.82 18.01
N ALA A 303 -3.18 -1.43 16.90
CA ALA A 303 -2.69 -0.70 15.73
C ALA A 303 -3.67 0.35 15.19
N LEU A 304 -4.95 0.01 15.04
CA LEU A 304 -5.96 0.95 14.53
C LEU A 304 -6.15 2.18 15.42
N GLU A 305 -6.05 2.00 16.75
CA GLU A 305 -6.12 3.10 17.70
C GLU A 305 -4.81 3.91 17.72
N ALA A 306 -3.65 3.25 17.63
CA ALA A 306 -2.36 3.93 17.52
C ALA A 306 -2.27 4.82 16.26
N ILE A 307 -2.76 4.33 15.11
CA ILE A 307 -2.90 5.10 13.87
C ILE A 307 -3.76 6.34 14.12
N ASN A 308 -4.98 6.17 14.63
CA ASN A 308 -5.89 7.29 14.86
C ASN A 308 -5.31 8.32 15.84
N ARG A 309 -4.68 7.87 16.93
CA ARG A 309 -4.04 8.76 17.91
C ARG A 309 -2.90 9.57 17.30
N SER A 310 -2.02 8.94 16.51
CA SER A 310 -0.95 9.66 15.80
C SER A 310 -1.50 10.71 14.81
N LEU A 311 -2.64 10.44 14.18
CA LEU A 311 -3.31 11.38 13.28
C LEU A 311 -3.94 12.55 14.04
N ILE A 312 -4.54 12.30 15.23
CA ILE A 312 -5.08 13.35 16.10
C ILE A 312 -3.97 14.29 16.57
N GLU A 313 -2.81 13.74 16.94
CA GLU A 313 -1.61 14.54 17.28
C GLU A 313 -1.15 15.44 16.12
N ASN A 314 -1.50 15.07 14.87
CA ASN A 314 -1.23 15.81 13.64
C ASN A 314 -2.47 16.55 13.09
N GLN A 315 -3.42 16.92 13.96
CA GLN A 315 -4.62 17.71 13.60
C GLN A 315 -5.53 17.05 12.55
N SER A 316 -5.52 15.72 12.47
CA SER A 316 -6.37 14.91 11.60
C SER A 316 -7.12 13.86 12.44
N SER A 317 -7.66 12.84 11.78
CA SER A 317 -8.19 11.63 12.40
C SER A 317 -8.09 10.50 11.38
N PHE A 318 -8.23 9.25 11.82
CA PHE A 318 -8.32 8.11 10.91
C PHE A 318 -9.40 8.33 9.85
N LEU A 319 -10.60 8.78 10.26
CA LEU A 319 -11.72 8.95 9.34
C LEU A 319 -11.46 10.04 8.28
N GLU A 320 -10.86 11.17 8.66
CA GLU A 320 -10.50 12.23 7.71
C GLU A 320 -9.37 11.80 6.77
N ALA A 321 -8.31 11.20 7.32
CA ALA A 321 -7.19 10.71 6.55
C ALA A 321 -7.60 9.59 5.59
N TYR A 322 -8.50 8.70 6.01
CA TYR A 322 -8.95 7.57 5.19
C TYR A 322 -9.87 8.03 4.05
N LYS A 323 -10.72 9.04 4.29
CA LYS A 323 -11.48 9.73 3.24
C LYS A 323 -10.54 10.36 2.20
N GLU A 324 -9.47 11.00 2.64
CA GLU A 324 -8.49 11.60 1.73
C GLU A 324 -7.64 10.56 0.99
N PHE A 325 -7.18 9.52 1.66
CA PHE A 325 -6.50 8.38 1.06
C PHE A 325 -7.36 7.71 -0.04
N ALA A 326 -8.67 7.59 0.18
CA ALA A 326 -9.57 7.13 -0.85
C ALA A 326 -9.61 8.07 -2.08
N LEU A 327 -9.52 9.39 -1.91
CA LEU A 327 -9.34 10.29 -3.06
C LEU A 327 -8.00 10.03 -3.77
N TRP A 328 -6.91 9.85 -3.03
CA TRP A 328 -5.59 9.55 -3.61
C TRP A 328 -5.61 8.26 -4.44
N THR A 329 -6.29 7.22 -3.96
CA THR A 329 -6.42 5.95 -4.69
C THR A 329 -7.37 6.05 -5.89
N PHE A 330 -8.29 7.02 -5.92
CA PHE A 330 -9.10 7.27 -7.11
C PHE A 330 -8.29 7.85 -8.28
N TYR A 331 -7.36 8.77 -7.97
CA TYR A 331 -6.55 9.50 -8.95
C TYR A 331 -5.27 8.73 -9.29
N THR A 332 -5.44 7.55 -9.89
CA THR A 332 -4.36 6.66 -10.33
C THR A 332 -4.49 6.31 -11.81
N ASN A 333 -3.45 5.67 -12.36
CA ASN A 333 -3.40 5.26 -13.76
C ASN A 333 -3.65 6.46 -14.70
N TYR A 334 -4.54 6.33 -15.70
CA TYR A 334 -4.93 7.44 -16.56
C TYR A 334 -5.61 8.62 -15.84
N ARG A 335 -6.00 8.46 -14.56
CA ARG A 335 -6.54 9.53 -13.69
C ARG A 335 -5.46 10.16 -12.81
N ALA A 336 -4.21 9.71 -12.90
CA ALA A 336 -3.12 10.25 -12.12
C ALA A 336 -2.96 11.76 -12.37
N VAL A 337 -2.73 12.49 -11.30
CA VAL A 337 -2.49 13.93 -11.32
C VAL A 337 -1.11 14.19 -10.75
N SER A 338 -0.25 14.82 -11.55
CA SER A 338 1.12 15.10 -11.11
C SER A 338 1.10 16.00 -9.87
N ARG A 339 1.99 15.72 -8.91
CA ARG A 339 2.26 16.57 -7.72
C ARG A 339 1.10 16.80 -6.74
N LEU A 340 -0.08 16.22 -6.95
CA LEU A 340 -1.22 16.35 -6.03
C LEU A 340 -1.51 15.08 -5.20
N PHE A 341 -1.29 13.90 -5.79
CA PHE A 341 -1.51 12.60 -5.15
C PHE A 341 -0.19 11.82 -5.12
N PHE A 342 -0.24 10.48 -5.10
CA PHE A 342 0.97 9.65 -5.11
C PHE A 342 1.90 10.04 -6.27
N GLY A 343 3.18 10.21 -5.96
CA GLY A 343 4.20 10.54 -6.97
C GLY A 343 4.22 9.54 -8.13
N GLU A 344 3.96 8.27 -7.82
CA GLU A 344 3.95 7.17 -8.78
C GLU A 344 2.55 6.73 -9.22
N ALA A 345 1.51 7.54 -8.97
CA ALA A 345 0.11 7.21 -9.21
C ALA A 345 -0.20 6.65 -10.61
N VAL A 346 0.57 7.05 -11.63
CA VAL A 346 0.44 6.57 -13.02
C VAL A 346 0.65 5.05 -13.15
N ASN A 347 1.45 4.46 -12.26
CA ASN A 347 1.76 3.02 -12.26
C ASN A 347 0.74 2.21 -11.46
N TYR A 348 -0.11 2.87 -10.67
CA TYR A 348 -1.05 2.19 -9.78
C TYR A 348 -2.32 1.76 -10.55
N PRO A 349 -2.97 0.66 -10.14
CA PRO A 349 -4.26 0.26 -10.71
C PRO A 349 -5.36 1.28 -10.45
N LEU A 350 -6.41 1.25 -11.26
CA LEU A 350 -7.65 1.98 -10.99
C LEU A 350 -8.42 1.27 -9.89
N ILE A 351 -9.08 2.04 -9.02
CA ILE A 351 -10.05 1.46 -8.09
C ILE A 351 -11.15 0.72 -8.85
N LYS A 352 -11.49 -0.47 -8.35
CA LYS A 352 -12.69 -1.20 -8.75
C LYS A 352 -13.86 -0.69 -7.90
N PRO A 353 -14.93 -0.15 -8.50
CA PRO A 353 -16.09 0.26 -7.73
C PRO A 353 -16.69 -0.93 -6.99
N PHE A 354 -17.08 -0.71 -5.74
CA PHE A 354 -17.85 -1.68 -4.95
C PHE A 354 -19.16 -2.03 -5.65
N MET A 355 -19.85 -1.01 -6.19
CA MET A 355 -21.03 -1.20 -7.01
C MET A 355 -21.17 -0.13 -8.08
N THR A 356 -21.91 -0.45 -9.15
CA THR A 356 -22.30 0.51 -10.20
C THR A 356 -23.81 0.65 -10.23
N VAL A 357 -24.31 1.88 -10.22
CA VAL A 357 -25.74 2.23 -10.23
C VAL A 357 -26.05 3.11 -11.44
N THR A 358 -27.20 2.87 -12.09
CA THR A 358 -27.70 3.78 -13.12
C THR A 358 -28.67 4.78 -12.49
N PHE A 359 -28.41 6.07 -12.68
CA PHE A 359 -29.26 7.15 -12.21
C PHE A 359 -30.10 7.70 -13.37
N THR A 360 -31.42 7.59 -13.26
CA THR A 360 -32.38 7.94 -14.31
C THR A 360 -33.09 9.29 -14.06
N GLY A 361 -32.57 10.11 -13.13
CA GLY A 361 -33.10 11.45 -12.84
C GLY A 361 -34.35 11.48 -11.97
N ASN A 362 -34.62 10.43 -11.20
CA ASN A 362 -35.60 10.43 -10.10
C ASN A 362 -34.87 10.30 -8.76
N SER A 363 -35.57 10.54 -7.65
CA SER A 363 -35.02 10.25 -6.33
C SER A 363 -34.83 8.73 -6.16
N ILE A 364 -33.59 8.24 -6.04
CA ILE A 364 -33.28 6.80 -5.93
C ILE A 364 -32.46 6.56 -4.66
N PRO A 365 -32.98 5.77 -3.69
CA PRO A 365 -32.20 5.31 -2.55
C PRO A 365 -31.26 4.18 -2.95
N ILE A 366 -30.03 4.24 -2.46
CA ILE A 366 -28.98 3.23 -2.64
C ILE A 366 -28.59 2.78 -1.23
N ASN A 367 -28.94 1.55 -0.87
CA ASN A 367 -28.63 0.97 0.43
C ASN A 367 -27.45 0.00 0.29
N LEU A 368 -26.52 0.04 1.24
CA LEU A 368 -25.41 -0.91 1.33
C LEU A 368 -25.04 -1.19 2.78
N ASN A 369 -24.33 -2.30 2.98
CA ASN A 369 -23.71 -2.66 4.26
C ASN A 369 -22.19 -2.53 4.08
N SER A 370 -21.57 -1.56 4.75
CA SER A 370 -20.11 -1.36 4.71
C SER A 370 -19.47 -2.12 5.87
N PHE A 371 -18.38 -2.84 5.65
CA PHE A 371 -17.57 -3.32 6.77
C PHE A 371 -17.10 -2.15 7.65
N VAL A 372 -16.86 -2.41 8.93
CA VAL A 372 -16.26 -1.41 9.83
C VAL A 372 -14.86 -1.03 9.33
N THR A 373 -14.50 0.24 9.52
CA THR A 373 -13.19 0.80 9.11
C THR A 373 -12.84 0.54 7.64
N SER A 374 -13.82 0.68 6.74
CA SER A 374 -13.63 0.45 5.30
C SER A 374 -14.04 1.65 4.44
N THR A 375 -13.72 1.58 3.15
CA THR A 375 -14.08 2.63 2.19
C THR A 375 -14.72 2.05 0.93
N SER A 376 -15.91 2.51 0.58
CA SER A 376 -16.68 1.96 -0.54
C SER A 376 -16.83 2.98 -1.66
N PHE A 377 -16.47 2.60 -2.88
CA PHE A 377 -16.70 3.42 -4.09
C PHE A 377 -17.97 2.99 -4.82
N LEU A 378 -18.97 3.87 -4.82
CA LEU A 378 -20.15 3.75 -5.66
C LEU A 378 -19.90 4.48 -6.97
N LYS A 379 -20.04 3.78 -8.11
CA LYS A 379 -20.01 4.41 -9.43
C LYS A 379 -21.44 4.63 -9.91
N ILE A 380 -21.85 5.87 -10.07
CA ILE A 380 -23.17 6.25 -10.57
C ILE A 380 -23.04 6.75 -12.00
N ILE A 381 -23.78 6.13 -12.92
CA ILE A 381 -23.86 6.54 -14.32
C ILE A 381 -25.18 7.29 -14.51
N ASN A 382 -25.11 8.59 -14.78
CA ASN A 382 -26.30 9.37 -15.08
C ASN A 382 -26.72 9.15 -16.53
N SER A 383 -27.87 8.52 -16.73
CA SER A 383 -28.43 8.26 -18.06
C SER A 383 -29.28 9.41 -18.60
N THR A 384 -29.49 10.47 -17.82
CA THR A 384 -30.28 11.65 -18.23
C THR A 384 -29.48 12.71 -18.97
N THR A 385 -28.15 12.64 -18.94
CA THR A 385 -27.26 13.58 -19.65
C THR A 385 -26.71 12.97 -20.93
N SER A 386 -26.38 13.85 -21.89
CA SER A 386 -25.77 13.48 -23.17
C SER A 386 -24.57 14.39 -23.47
N PRO A 387 -23.32 13.89 -23.43
CA PRO A 387 -22.94 12.51 -23.09
C PRO A 387 -23.30 12.13 -21.65
N LYS A 388 -23.34 10.81 -21.36
CA LYS A 388 -23.63 10.31 -20.01
C LYS A 388 -22.53 10.72 -19.04
N ASP A 389 -22.92 11.30 -17.92
CA ASP A 389 -21.99 11.67 -16.84
C ASP A 389 -21.74 10.52 -15.87
N THR A 390 -20.58 10.56 -15.21
CA THR A 390 -20.23 9.59 -14.17
C THR A 390 -19.91 10.31 -12.87
N LEU A 391 -20.63 9.94 -11.81
CA LEU A 391 -20.39 10.38 -10.45
C LEU A 391 -19.84 9.21 -9.63
N TYR A 392 -18.73 9.43 -8.95
CA TYR A 392 -18.24 8.51 -7.92
C TYR A 392 -18.60 9.06 -6.55
N PHE A 393 -19.18 8.19 -5.72
CA PHE A 393 -19.42 8.45 -4.31
C PHE A 393 -18.53 7.55 -3.49
N ASN A 394 -17.58 8.14 -2.77
CA ASN A 394 -16.78 7.42 -1.81
C ASN A 394 -17.39 7.58 -0.41
N ILE A 395 -17.50 6.47 0.31
CA ILE A 395 -18.08 6.38 1.65
C ILE A 395 -17.08 5.67 2.55
N SER A 396 -16.48 6.40 3.47
CA SER A 396 -15.52 5.89 4.44
C SER A 396 -16.14 5.87 5.82
N ASN A 397 -15.80 4.87 6.63
CA ASN A 397 -16.24 4.82 8.03
C ASN A 397 -15.11 4.51 9.00
N TYR A 398 -15.33 4.86 10.27
CA TYR A 398 -14.43 4.54 11.36
C TYR A 398 -15.21 4.16 12.61
N GLU A 399 -15.35 2.86 12.85
CA GLU A 399 -15.86 2.31 14.12
C GLU A 399 -14.75 1.52 14.80
N GLN A 400 -14.02 2.20 15.69
CA GLN A 400 -12.75 1.71 16.25
C GLN A 400 -12.90 0.37 16.98
N GLN A 401 -13.94 0.17 17.79
CA GLN A 401 -14.05 -1.00 18.67
C GLN A 401 -14.19 -2.27 17.83
N SER A 402 -15.14 -2.30 16.89
CA SER A 402 -15.29 -3.47 16.03
C SER A 402 -14.17 -3.57 15.00
N GLY A 403 -13.58 -2.44 14.58
CA GLY A 403 -12.37 -2.42 13.75
C GLY A 403 -11.13 -3.06 14.42
N ILE A 404 -11.19 -3.35 15.72
CA ILE A 404 -10.15 -4.08 16.46
C ILE A 404 -10.61 -5.51 16.81
N TYR A 405 -11.87 -5.67 17.24
CA TYR A 405 -12.35 -6.93 17.85
C TYR A 405 -13.38 -7.71 17.04
N ASN A 406 -13.98 -7.11 15.99
CA ASN A 406 -14.97 -7.77 15.14
C ASN A 406 -14.95 -7.19 13.71
N LEU A 407 -13.92 -7.57 12.95
CA LEU A 407 -13.70 -7.10 11.58
C LEU A 407 -14.81 -7.50 10.61
N SER A 408 -15.60 -8.54 10.93
CA SER A 408 -16.72 -9.00 10.11
C SER A 408 -17.99 -8.16 10.26
N LYS A 409 -18.03 -7.25 11.24
CA LYS A 409 -19.19 -6.39 11.46
C LYS A 409 -19.38 -5.45 10.27
N THR A 410 -20.63 -5.33 9.84
CA THR A 410 -21.05 -4.35 8.84
C THR A 410 -21.97 -3.30 9.44
N LEU A 411 -21.93 -2.10 8.90
CA LEU A 411 -22.80 -0.97 9.25
C LEU A 411 -23.70 -0.63 8.05
N PRO A 412 -25.03 -0.58 8.24
CA PRO A 412 -25.95 -0.16 7.18
C PRO A 412 -25.83 1.33 6.90
N VAL A 413 -25.85 1.70 5.62
CA VAL A 413 -25.84 3.09 5.18
C VAL A 413 -26.67 3.26 3.91
N SER A 414 -27.31 4.43 3.77
CA SER A 414 -28.12 4.79 2.61
C SER A 414 -27.68 6.11 2.01
N ILE A 415 -27.56 6.15 0.69
CA ILE A 415 -27.42 7.37 -0.11
C ILE A 415 -28.63 7.49 -1.02
N THR A 416 -29.38 8.57 -0.89
CA THR A 416 -30.45 8.89 -1.84
C THR A 416 -29.96 9.98 -2.79
N LEU A 417 -29.97 9.72 -4.10
CA LEU A 417 -29.60 10.68 -5.13
C LEU A 417 -30.85 11.31 -5.74
N SER A 418 -30.79 12.58 -6.10
CA SER A 418 -31.84 13.30 -6.83
C SER A 418 -31.26 14.33 -7.80
N ASN A 419 -32.01 14.65 -8.85
CA ASN A 419 -31.67 15.69 -9.82
C ASN A 419 -32.35 17.03 -9.54
N PHE A 420 -33.18 17.10 -8.49
CA PHE A 420 -33.80 18.33 -8.02
C PHE A 420 -33.54 18.52 -6.52
N LYS A 421 -33.57 19.78 -6.10
CA LYS A 421 -33.40 20.15 -4.70
C LYS A 421 -34.55 19.58 -3.86
N GLN A 422 -34.20 18.95 -2.75
CA GLN A 422 -35.12 18.48 -1.72
C GLN A 422 -34.62 18.93 -0.34
N ASP A 423 -35.52 19.03 0.63
CA ASP A 423 -35.14 19.41 1.99
C ASP A 423 -34.22 18.34 2.61
N GLY A 424 -33.17 18.79 3.28
CA GLY A 424 -32.13 17.93 3.85
C GLY A 424 -31.10 17.41 2.84
N PHE A 425 -31.31 17.57 1.53
CA PHE A 425 -30.34 17.16 0.52
C PHE A 425 -29.21 18.19 0.38
N THR A 426 -28.00 17.69 0.21
CA THR A 426 -26.80 18.47 -0.11
C THR A 426 -26.63 18.56 -1.62
N ARG A 427 -26.37 19.78 -2.13
CA ARG A 427 -26.09 20.00 -3.56
C ARG A 427 -24.62 19.70 -3.88
N LEU A 428 -24.40 18.83 -4.85
CA LEU A 428 -23.05 18.52 -5.37
C LEU A 428 -22.74 19.38 -6.60
N ALA A 429 -23.64 19.38 -7.56
CA ALA A 429 -23.53 20.08 -8.84
C ALA A 429 -24.95 20.33 -9.39
N ASP A 430 -25.05 21.02 -10.53
CA ASP A 430 -26.33 21.16 -11.23
C ASP A 430 -26.89 19.79 -11.60
N GLY A 431 -28.12 19.50 -11.17
CA GLY A 431 -28.75 18.20 -11.40
C GLY A 431 -28.23 17.06 -10.51
N TYR A 432 -27.43 17.36 -9.48
CA TYR A 432 -26.94 16.35 -8.53
C TYR A 432 -27.10 16.82 -7.08
N TYR A 433 -28.01 16.16 -6.38
CA TYR A 433 -28.26 16.32 -4.96
C TYR A 433 -28.20 14.95 -4.29
N TYR A 434 -27.74 14.91 -3.05
CA TYR A 434 -27.74 13.67 -2.28
C TYR A 434 -28.20 13.88 -0.83
N PHE A 435 -28.79 12.83 -0.27
CA PHE A 435 -29.06 12.70 1.14
C PHE A 435 -28.35 11.47 1.68
N PHE A 436 -27.58 11.64 2.75
CA PHE A 436 -26.84 10.57 3.40
C PHE A 436 -27.54 10.21 4.73
N SER A 437 -27.78 8.92 4.95
CA SER A 437 -28.44 8.42 6.15
C SER A 437 -27.72 7.21 6.71
N ALA A 438 -27.41 7.25 8.00
CA ALA A 438 -26.86 6.15 8.78
C ALA A 438 -27.30 6.29 10.25
N ASP A 439 -27.33 5.19 11.00
CA ASP A 439 -27.73 5.19 12.41
C ASP A 439 -26.84 6.10 13.29
N ASN A 440 -25.54 6.13 12.99
CA ASN A 440 -24.58 7.02 13.64
C ASN A 440 -23.74 7.77 12.59
N PRO A 441 -24.21 8.94 12.10
CA PRO A 441 -23.55 9.70 11.04
C PRO A 441 -22.12 10.14 11.36
N TYR A 442 -21.76 10.29 12.65
CA TYR A 442 -20.42 10.73 13.05
C TYR A 442 -19.31 9.72 12.74
N LEU A 443 -19.67 8.46 12.49
CA LEU A 443 -18.72 7.43 12.08
C LEU A 443 -18.34 7.52 10.60
N TRP A 444 -18.95 8.42 9.84
CA TRP A 444 -18.88 8.41 8.38
C TRP A 444 -18.33 9.71 7.80
N LYS A 445 -17.61 9.56 6.69
CA LYS A 445 -17.26 10.65 5.79
C LYS A 445 -17.54 10.24 4.36
N THR A 446 -17.94 11.22 3.57
CA THR A 446 -18.18 11.02 2.14
C THR A 446 -17.35 11.99 1.33
N SER A 447 -17.05 11.60 0.10
CA SER A 447 -16.51 12.48 -0.93
C SER A 447 -17.12 12.12 -2.27
N SER A 448 -17.28 13.11 -3.14
CA SER A 448 -17.96 12.97 -4.41
C SER A 448 -17.05 13.44 -5.53
N ILE A 449 -17.02 12.70 -6.63
CA ILE A 449 -16.19 13.01 -7.80
C ILE A 449 -17.06 12.92 -9.05
N LEU A 450 -17.42 14.05 -9.63
CA LEU A 450 -18.20 14.13 -10.87
C LEU A 450 -17.24 14.30 -12.05
N ASN A 451 -17.23 13.36 -12.99
CA ASN A 451 -16.36 13.40 -14.18
C ASN A 451 -14.87 13.67 -13.84
N ASN A 452 -14.35 12.96 -12.83
CA ASN A 452 -12.99 13.12 -12.27
C ASN A 452 -12.72 14.45 -11.55
N ILE A 453 -13.75 15.23 -11.24
CA ILE A 453 -13.65 16.50 -10.51
C ILE A 453 -14.22 16.30 -9.11
N VAL A 454 -13.44 16.60 -8.07
CA VAL A 454 -13.96 16.57 -6.69
C VAL A 454 -15.01 17.67 -6.51
N VAL A 455 -16.19 17.28 -6.03
CA VAL A 455 -17.31 18.18 -5.72
C VAL A 455 -17.64 18.08 -4.23
N SER A 456 -17.69 19.23 -3.53
CA SER A 456 -18.09 19.30 -2.12
C SER A 456 -18.96 20.53 -1.88
N ASP A 457 -20.09 20.41 -1.16
CA ASP A 457 -20.89 21.53 -0.66
C ASP A 457 -20.98 22.73 -1.62
N SER A 458 -21.47 22.49 -2.84
CA SER A 458 -21.61 23.48 -3.92
C SER A 458 -20.32 24.10 -4.49
N GLN A 459 -19.14 23.62 -4.12
CA GLN A 459 -17.84 24.04 -4.64
C GLN A 459 -17.16 22.91 -5.43
N ILE A 460 -16.53 23.30 -6.54
CA ILE A 460 -15.64 22.43 -7.31
C ILE A 460 -14.23 22.64 -6.78
N VAL A 461 -13.65 21.59 -6.21
CA VAL A 461 -12.39 21.71 -5.45
C VAL A 461 -11.17 21.44 -6.34
N TYR A 462 -11.31 20.56 -7.32
CA TYR A 462 -10.22 20.23 -8.25
C TYR A 462 -10.76 19.85 -9.62
N ALA A 463 -10.38 20.57 -10.66
CA ALA A 463 -10.56 20.10 -12.01
C ALA A 463 -9.19 19.93 -12.65
N VAL A 464 -8.90 18.70 -13.08
CA VAL A 464 -7.53 18.31 -13.45
C VAL A 464 -7.50 17.68 -14.84
N THR A 465 -7.06 18.47 -15.80
CA THR A 465 -6.10 18.05 -16.81
C THR A 465 -4.96 19.07 -16.75
N GLU A 466 -3.68 18.68 -16.75
CA GLU A 466 -2.58 19.66 -16.61
C GLU A 466 -2.01 20.15 -17.95
N ALA A 467 -2.33 19.46 -19.04
CA ALA A 467 -1.77 19.75 -20.35
C ALA A 467 -2.72 20.63 -21.19
N PRO A 468 -2.22 21.70 -21.84
CA PRO A 468 -2.99 22.43 -22.83
C PRO A 468 -3.51 21.52 -23.94
N TYR A 469 -4.73 21.75 -24.41
CA TYR A 469 -5.34 20.98 -25.49
C TYR A 469 -6.17 21.87 -26.43
N PRO A 470 -6.20 21.57 -27.75
CA PRO A 470 -5.48 20.49 -28.41
C PRO A 470 -3.96 20.74 -28.44
N SER A 471 -3.17 19.67 -28.33
CA SER A 471 -1.71 19.70 -28.46
C SER A 471 -1.26 18.65 -29.49
N PRO A 472 -0.64 19.04 -30.62
CA PRO A 472 -0.39 20.42 -31.02
C PRO A 472 -1.67 21.17 -31.40
N PHE A 473 -1.70 22.48 -31.12
CA PHE A 473 -2.73 23.39 -31.62
C PHE A 473 -2.55 23.63 -33.12
N ARG A 474 -3.64 23.61 -33.88
CA ARG A 474 -3.67 23.82 -35.33
C ARG A 474 -4.77 24.82 -35.68
N TYR A 475 -4.41 25.93 -36.34
CA TYR A 475 -5.39 26.97 -36.71
C TYR A 475 -6.51 26.44 -37.61
N GLY A 476 -6.22 25.49 -38.51
CA GLY A 476 -7.20 24.93 -39.45
C GLY A 476 -8.33 24.10 -38.82
N LYS A 477 -8.26 23.80 -37.51
CA LYS A 477 -9.30 23.03 -36.80
C LYS A 477 -10.41 23.90 -36.21
N ASN A 478 -10.28 25.23 -36.19
CA ASN A 478 -11.27 26.17 -35.63
C ASN A 478 -11.74 25.84 -34.19
N VAL A 479 -10.85 25.28 -33.36
CA VAL A 479 -11.10 25.04 -31.93
C VAL A 479 -10.08 25.86 -31.13
N PRO A 480 -10.50 26.64 -30.11
CA PRO A 480 -9.57 27.41 -29.29
C PRO A 480 -8.61 26.49 -28.50
N LEU A 481 -7.41 26.97 -28.22
CA LEU A 481 -6.49 26.32 -27.30
C LEU A 481 -7.01 26.52 -25.88
N LYS A 482 -7.12 25.43 -25.12
CA LYS A 482 -7.56 25.42 -23.75
C LYS A 482 -6.38 25.09 -22.86
N ILE A 483 -6.08 25.98 -21.93
CA ILE A 483 -5.03 25.78 -20.93
C ILE A 483 -5.73 25.61 -19.58
N PRO A 484 -5.77 24.38 -19.03
CA PRO A 484 -6.33 24.15 -17.72
C PRO A 484 -5.60 24.93 -16.63
N PHE A 485 -6.36 25.42 -15.66
CA PHE A 485 -5.81 26.11 -14.50
C PHE A 485 -6.71 25.91 -13.29
N VAL A 486 -6.12 25.58 -12.14
CA VAL A 486 -6.90 25.37 -10.92
C VAL A 486 -7.28 26.72 -10.30
N GLY A 487 -8.54 27.11 -10.45
CA GLY A 487 -9.13 28.33 -9.92
C GLY A 487 -10.66 28.30 -9.99
N ASN A 488 -11.29 29.35 -9.46
CA ASN A 488 -12.75 29.49 -9.49
C ASN A 488 -13.23 29.92 -10.89
N PHE A 489 -14.41 29.46 -11.32
CA PHE A 489 -15.00 29.99 -12.56
C PHE A 489 -15.26 31.49 -12.40
N ASN A 490 -15.06 32.23 -13.49
CA ASN A 490 -15.13 33.70 -13.51
C ASN A 490 -14.01 34.42 -12.72
N GLU A 491 -13.01 33.70 -12.19
CA GLU A 491 -11.79 34.31 -11.65
C GLU A 491 -10.93 34.90 -12.79
N GLU A 492 -10.34 36.07 -12.56
CA GLU A 492 -9.39 36.68 -13.48
C GLU A 492 -7.96 36.20 -13.18
N VAL A 493 -7.28 35.71 -14.21
CA VAL A 493 -5.88 35.25 -14.12
C VAL A 493 -5.03 35.90 -15.19
N SER A 494 -3.77 36.19 -14.88
CA SER A 494 -2.79 36.69 -15.86
C SER A 494 -2.19 35.52 -16.64
N LEU A 495 -2.34 35.50 -17.96
CA LEU A 495 -1.64 34.59 -18.87
C LEU A 495 -0.50 35.34 -19.58
N LYS A 496 0.72 34.81 -19.46
CA LYS A 496 1.88 35.19 -20.26
C LYS A 496 2.37 34.02 -21.10
N VAL A 497 2.70 34.26 -22.35
CA VAL A 497 3.26 33.23 -23.26
C VAL A 497 4.56 33.74 -23.84
N PHE A 498 5.54 32.85 -23.92
CA PHE A 498 6.91 33.12 -24.34
C PHE A 498 7.32 32.23 -25.51
N SER A 499 8.14 32.77 -26.40
CA SER A 499 8.93 31.96 -27.35
C SER A 499 10.01 31.16 -26.60
N VAL A 500 10.65 30.20 -27.28
CA VAL A 500 11.83 29.49 -26.72
C VAL A 500 13.02 30.42 -26.43
N SER A 501 13.06 31.59 -27.08
CA SER A 501 14.05 32.65 -26.82
C SER A 501 13.67 33.54 -25.63
N MET A 502 12.57 33.22 -24.92
CA MET A 502 12.00 33.98 -23.80
C MET A 502 11.41 35.34 -24.16
N ASP A 503 11.14 35.59 -25.44
CA ASP A 503 10.39 36.78 -25.86
C ASP A 503 8.91 36.62 -25.50
N VAL A 504 8.31 37.65 -24.89
CA VAL A 504 6.87 37.66 -24.59
C VAL A 504 6.09 37.83 -25.90
N VAL A 505 5.27 36.84 -26.24
CA VAL A 505 4.42 36.86 -27.44
C VAL A 505 2.95 37.15 -27.14
N PHE A 506 2.52 36.93 -25.90
CA PHE A 506 1.16 37.24 -25.45
C PHE A 506 1.17 37.53 -23.96
N ASN A 507 0.43 38.56 -23.52
CA ASN A 507 0.31 38.91 -22.11
C ASN A 507 -1.02 39.60 -21.81
N ARG A 508 -1.99 38.88 -21.24
CA ARG A 508 -3.30 39.42 -20.88
C ARG A 508 -3.88 38.80 -19.61
N THR A 509 -4.76 39.55 -18.97
CA THR A 509 -5.70 39.00 -17.98
C THR A 509 -6.85 38.32 -18.72
N ILE A 510 -7.15 37.08 -18.35
CA ILE A 510 -8.22 36.27 -18.93
C ILE A 510 -9.07 35.71 -17.80
N THR A 511 -10.38 35.70 -17.99
CA THR A 511 -11.35 35.09 -17.09
C THR A 511 -11.38 33.57 -17.30
N LEU A 512 -11.30 32.79 -16.22
CA LEU A 512 -11.43 31.35 -16.28
C LEU A 512 -12.85 30.94 -16.69
N PHE A 513 -12.92 30.05 -17.69
CA PHE A 513 -14.15 29.48 -18.21
C PHE A 513 -14.28 28.02 -17.80
N ARG A 514 -15.51 27.52 -17.72
CA ARG A 514 -15.79 26.10 -17.50
C ARG A 514 -15.79 25.36 -18.83
N ASP A 515 -14.85 24.46 -19.05
CA ASP A 515 -14.88 23.59 -20.22
C ASP A 515 -16.18 22.74 -20.23
N PRO A 516 -17.01 22.79 -21.28
CA PRO A 516 -18.30 22.11 -21.31
C PRO A 516 -18.19 20.59 -21.50
N VAL A 517 -17.03 20.08 -21.91
CA VAL A 517 -16.77 18.66 -22.18
C VAL A 517 -16.07 18.00 -20.98
N LYS A 518 -15.09 18.68 -20.40
CA LYS A 518 -14.25 18.18 -19.30
C LYS A 518 -14.65 18.73 -17.94
N GLY A 519 -15.48 19.76 -17.88
CA GLY A 519 -15.97 20.37 -16.63
C GLY A 519 -14.96 21.24 -15.89
N GLU A 520 -13.73 21.35 -16.37
CA GLU A 520 -12.60 22.00 -15.70
C GLU A 520 -12.50 23.51 -15.94
N ALA A 521 -11.83 24.22 -15.03
CA ALA A 521 -11.51 25.63 -15.23
C ALA A 521 -10.35 25.75 -16.24
N VAL A 522 -10.60 26.45 -17.33
CA VAL A 522 -9.64 26.63 -18.43
C VAL A 522 -9.54 28.10 -18.82
N ILE A 523 -8.37 28.44 -19.34
CA ILE A 523 -8.17 29.62 -20.17
C ILE A 523 -8.43 29.21 -21.62
N GLU A 524 -9.39 29.86 -22.29
CA GLU A 524 -9.54 29.75 -23.75
C GLU A 524 -8.71 30.83 -24.44
N TRP A 525 -7.77 30.41 -25.27
CA TRP A 525 -6.87 31.30 -26.01
C TRP A 525 -6.79 30.85 -27.47
N ASN A 526 -6.88 31.78 -28.41
CA ASN A 526 -6.83 31.48 -29.84
C ASN A 526 -5.40 31.32 -30.40
N ALA A 527 -4.41 31.21 -29.51
CA ALA A 527 -2.99 31.11 -29.84
C ALA A 527 -2.45 32.27 -30.70
N MET A 528 -3.04 33.46 -30.59
CA MET A 528 -2.59 34.67 -31.29
C MET A 528 -1.75 35.55 -30.38
N ASN A 529 -0.84 36.33 -30.96
CA ASN A 529 -0.07 37.33 -30.23
C ASN A 529 -0.94 38.53 -29.79
N ASP A 530 -0.36 39.47 -29.05
CA ASP A 530 -1.09 40.66 -28.56
C ASP A 530 -1.64 41.57 -29.67
N LYS A 531 -1.15 41.42 -30.92
CA LYS A 531 -1.60 42.13 -32.13
C LYS A 531 -2.64 41.33 -32.94
N ASN A 532 -3.15 40.22 -32.41
CA ASN A 532 -4.05 39.27 -33.10
C ASN A 532 -3.43 38.61 -34.34
N GLU A 533 -2.11 38.48 -34.40
CA GLU A 533 -1.41 37.77 -35.47
C GLU A 533 -1.15 36.32 -35.07
N LYS A 534 -1.17 35.41 -36.06
CA LYS A 534 -0.84 33.99 -35.82
C LYS A 534 0.61 33.84 -35.39
N LEU A 535 0.83 33.07 -34.34
CA LEU A 535 2.15 32.60 -33.94
C LEU A 535 2.73 31.59 -34.96
N ALA A 536 4.05 31.56 -35.10
CA ALA A 536 4.75 30.60 -35.96
C ALA A 536 4.64 29.16 -35.42
N SER A 537 4.93 28.17 -36.26
CA SER A 537 5.04 26.78 -35.81
C SER A 537 6.19 26.63 -34.83
N GLY A 538 5.96 26.02 -33.67
CA GLY A 538 6.99 25.85 -32.65
C GLY A 538 6.46 25.48 -31.27
N VAL A 539 7.39 25.38 -30.33
CA VAL A 539 7.10 25.20 -28.90
C VAL A 539 7.07 26.58 -28.24
N TYR A 540 6.08 26.78 -27.37
CA TYR A 540 5.92 27.98 -26.56
C TYR A 540 5.82 27.60 -25.10
N LEU A 541 6.29 28.50 -24.24
CA LEU A 541 6.16 28.37 -22.78
C LEU A 541 5.06 29.29 -22.30
N TYR A 542 4.27 28.87 -21.32
CA TYR A 542 3.26 29.74 -20.71
C TYR A 542 3.45 29.83 -19.20
N PHE A 543 3.05 30.96 -18.65
CA PHE A 543 3.00 31.25 -17.23
C PHE A 543 1.63 31.86 -16.90
N ILE A 544 0.94 31.26 -15.93
CA ILE A 544 -0.35 31.73 -15.43
C ILE A 544 -0.17 32.15 -13.98
N LYS A 545 -0.79 33.26 -13.59
CA LYS A 545 -0.78 33.75 -12.21
C LYS A 545 -2.18 34.23 -11.79
N SER A 546 -2.63 33.76 -10.65
CA SER A 546 -3.76 34.32 -9.89
C SER A 546 -3.28 34.99 -8.59
N SER A 547 -4.23 35.41 -7.73
CA SER A 547 -3.91 35.93 -6.39
C SER A 547 -3.26 34.89 -5.48
N GLU A 548 -3.59 33.61 -5.66
CA GLU A 548 -3.19 32.52 -4.76
C GLU A 548 -2.24 31.51 -5.40
N ARG A 549 -2.21 31.41 -6.74
CA ARG A 549 -1.55 30.29 -7.44
C ARG A 549 -0.79 30.75 -8.68
N THR A 550 0.16 29.91 -9.09
CA THR A 550 0.86 30.06 -10.37
C THR A 550 0.97 28.72 -11.08
N ALA A 551 1.00 28.73 -12.41
CA ALA A 551 1.25 27.55 -13.23
C ALA A 551 2.22 27.88 -14.35
N LEU A 552 3.09 26.93 -14.69
CA LEU A 552 4.04 27.02 -15.80
C LEU A 552 3.90 25.75 -16.64
N GLY A 553 3.96 25.89 -17.96
CA GLY A 553 4.00 24.73 -18.84
C GLY A 553 4.45 25.07 -20.25
N LYS A 554 4.28 24.11 -21.15
CA LYS A 554 4.59 24.25 -22.58
C LYS A 554 3.41 23.84 -23.44
N LEU A 555 3.34 24.44 -24.62
CA LEU A 555 2.36 24.12 -25.67
C LEU A 555 3.04 24.08 -27.03
N VAL A 556 2.45 23.38 -27.99
CA VAL A 556 2.96 23.25 -29.35
C VAL A 556 1.95 23.85 -30.31
N ILE A 557 2.40 24.77 -31.17
CA ILE A 557 1.59 25.40 -32.23
C ILE A 557 2.09 24.91 -33.57
N MET A 558 1.15 24.55 -34.45
CA MET A 558 1.38 24.25 -35.86
C MET A 558 0.61 25.29 -36.69
N ASN A 559 1.35 26.21 -37.31
CA ASN A 559 0.86 27.19 -38.25
C ASN A 559 1.01 26.63 -39.67
N GLU A 560 -0.02 25.90 -40.10
CA GLU A 560 -0.17 25.30 -41.43
C GLU A 560 -0.60 26.31 -42.50
#